data_AF-A0A1Y3TBJ5-F1
#
_entry.id   AF-A0A1Y3TBJ5-F1
#
_cell.length_a   1.000
_cell.length_b   1.000
_cell.length_c   1.000
_cell.angle_alpha   90.00
_cell.angle_beta   90.00
_cell.angle_gamma   90.00
#
_symmetry.space_group_name_H-M   'P 1'
#
loop_
_entity.id
_entity.type
_entity.pdbx_description
1 polymer ?
#
loop_
_entity_poly.entity_id
_entity_poly.type
_entity_poly.pdbx_seq_one_letter_code
_entity_poly.pdbx_strand_id
1 'polypeptide(L)'
;MSIDSQFKGLDMEELIGKPLKAKDDAKIMFDQMITEYIQEVEFEKQKEIRNDQFDYTKENENPDETIINKDINIDAPLRTIVLIPHLQINPNYVEFDMEIKESQSDENS
;
A
#
# COMPACT_ATOMS: atom_id res chain seq x y z
N MET A 1 -6.86 -23.11 -42.47
CA MET A 1 -7.54 -22.75 -41.20
C MET A 1 -7.01 -21.39 -40.80
N SER A 2 -7.87 -20.42 -40.45
CA SER A 2 -7.41 -19.11 -39.96
C SER A 2 -6.74 -19.30 -38.60
N ILE A 3 -5.74 -18.48 -38.28
CA ILE A 3 -5.16 -18.41 -36.94
C ILE A 3 -6.26 -18.18 -35.89
N ASP A 4 -7.28 -17.39 -36.24
CA ASP A 4 -8.43 -17.11 -35.38
C ASP A 4 -9.20 -18.37 -34.98
N SER A 5 -9.24 -19.42 -35.81
CA SER A 5 -9.97 -20.66 -35.47
C SER A 5 -9.21 -21.54 -34.49
N GLN A 6 -7.89 -21.37 -34.37
CA GLN A 6 -7.05 -22.16 -33.44
C GLN A 6 -7.08 -21.58 -32.02
N PHE A 7 -7.38 -20.28 -31.87
CA PHE A 7 -7.51 -19.60 -30.57
C PHE A 7 -8.94 -19.59 -30.02
N LYS A 8 -9.96 -20.05 -30.76
CA LYS A 8 -11.35 -20.09 -30.27
C LYS A 8 -11.57 -20.91 -28.99
N GLY A 9 -10.67 -21.85 -28.68
CA GLY A 9 -10.69 -22.63 -27.44
C GLY A 9 -9.98 -21.96 -26.26
N LEU A 10 -9.28 -20.84 -26.48
CA LEU A 10 -8.57 -20.07 -25.48
C LEU A 10 -9.34 -18.78 -25.22
N ASP A 11 -9.81 -18.60 -23.97
CA ASP A 11 -10.44 -17.37 -23.54
C ASP A 11 -9.39 -16.27 -23.36
N MET A 12 -9.09 -15.56 -24.46
CA MET A 12 -8.11 -14.47 -24.47
C MET A 12 -8.52 -13.30 -23.57
N GLU A 13 -9.83 -13.07 -23.38
CA GLU A 13 -10.34 -12.06 -22.47
C GLU A 13 -9.97 -12.42 -21.03
N GLU A 14 -10.17 -13.68 -20.64
CA GLU A 14 -9.83 -14.15 -19.30
C GLU A 14 -8.31 -14.18 -19.06
N LEU A 15 -7.52 -14.60 -20.05
CA LEU A 15 -6.06 -14.66 -19.98
C LEU A 15 -5.41 -13.29 -19.79
N ILE A 16 -5.99 -12.24 -20.39
CA ILE A 16 -5.52 -10.86 -20.24
C ILE A 16 -6.13 -10.22 -19.00
N GLY A 17 -7.42 -10.47 -18.76
CA GLY A 17 -8.20 -9.83 -17.71
C GLY A 17 -7.80 -10.25 -16.31
N LYS A 18 -7.50 -11.54 -16.08
CA LYS A 18 -7.13 -12.05 -14.74
C LYS A 18 -5.86 -11.39 -14.19
N PRO A 19 -4.73 -11.33 -14.92
CA PRO A 19 -3.52 -10.65 -14.44
C PRO A 19 -3.74 -9.15 -14.20
N LEU A 20 -4.48 -8.47 -15.08
CA LEU A 20 -4.80 -7.05 -14.92
C LEU A 20 -5.67 -6.79 -13.68
N LYS A 21 -6.68 -7.63 -13.46
CA LYS A 21 -7.55 -7.55 -12.28
C LYS A 21 -6.79 -7.86 -10.99
N ALA A 22 -5.97 -8.90 -10.98
CA ALA A 22 -5.17 -9.27 -9.81
C ALA A 22 -4.23 -8.14 -9.38
N LYS A 23 -3.71 -7.38 -10.33
CA LYS A 23 -2.92 -6.17 -10.08
C LYS A 23 -3.75 -5.08 -9.41
N ASP A 24 -4.94 -4.78 -9.94
CA ASP A 24 -5.83 -3.76 -9.36
C ASP A 24 -6.27 -4.16 -7.95
N ASP A 25 -6.59 -5.44 -7.74
CA ASP A 25 -6.93 -6.01 -6.44
C ASP A 25 -5.75 -5.86 -5.45
N ALA A 26 -4.52 -6.13 -5.88
CA ALA A 26 -3.32 -5.94 -5.07
C ALA A 26 -3.12 -4.47 -4.67
N LYS A 27 -3.41 -3.53 -5.58
CA LYS A 27 -3.34 -2.09 -5.27
C LYS A 27 -4.40 -1.68 -4.24
N ILE A 28 -5.63 -2.16 -4.39
CA ILE A 28 -6.71 -1.88 -3.43
C ILE A 28 -6.33 -2.39 -2.04
N MET A 29 -5.83 -3.64 -1.97
CA MET A 29 -5.40 -4.24 -0.72
C MET A 29 -4.24 -3.45 -0.07
N PHE A 30 -3.32 -2.94 -0.90
CA PHE A 30 -2.21 -2.11 -0.44
C PHE A 30 -2.67 -0.76 0.11
N ASP A 31 -3.57 -0.06 -0.58
CA ASP A 31 -4.15 1.20 -0.12
C ASP A 31 -4.94 1.01 1.20
N GLN A 32 -5.62 -0.13 1.36
CA GLN A 32 -6.29 -0.52 2.61
C GLN A 32 -5.29 -0.75 3.75
N MET A 33 -4.21 -1.51 3.51
CA MET A 33 -3.17 -1.74 4.52
C MET A 33 -2.52 -0.44 5.00
N ILE A 34 -2.26 0.51 4.10
CA ILE A 34 -1.74 1.84 4.48
C ILE A 34 -2.74 2.58 5.37
N THR A 35 -4.01 2.54 5.00
CA THR A 35 -5.08 3.21 5.75
C THR A 35 -5.22 2.63 7.15
N GLU A 36 -5.22 1.30 7.28
CA GLU A 36 -5.27 0.59 8.56
C GLU A 36 -4.04 0.91 9.43
N TYR A 37 -2.85 0.90 8.83
CA TYR A 37 -1.63 1.26 9.54
C TYR A 37 -1.68 2.68 10.09
N ILE A 38 -2.08 3.67 9.27
CA ILE A 38 -2.25 5.07 9.73
C ILE A 38 -3.27 5.15 10.87
N GLN A 39 -4.38 4.42 10.76
CA GLN A 39 -5.41 4.37 11.81
C GLN A 39 -4.86 3.79 13.12
N GLU A 40 -4.02 2.76 13.06
CA GLU A 40 -3.45 2.11 14.25
C GLU A 40 -2.41 2.99 14.98
N VAL A 41 -1.58 3.71 14.21
CA VAL A 41 -0.50 4.53 14.78
C VAL A 41 -0.95 5.93 15.20
N GLU A 42 -1.83 6.58 14.43
CA GLU A 42 -2.22 7.97 14.65
C GLU A 42 -3.45 8.11 15.56
N PHE A 43 -4.28 7.07 15.69
CA PHE A 43 -5.53 7.13 16.45
C PHE A 43 -5.58 6.17 17.63
N GLU A 44 -6.36 6.55 18.65
CA GLU A 44 -6.78 5.66 19.73
C GLU A 44 -8.10 4.96 19.40
N LYS A 45 -8.53 4.03 20.27
CA LYS A 45 -9.73 3.17 20.10
C LYS A 45 -11.04 3.92 19.82
N GLN A 46 -11.07 5.25 19.99
CA GLN A 46 -12.24 6.10 19.78
C GLN A 46 -12.11 7.09 18.59
N LYS A 47 -11.11 6.91 17.71
CA LYS A 47 -10.76 7.86 16.63
C LYS A 47 -10.33 9.24 17.13
N GLU A 48 -9.91 9.34 18.38
CA GLU A 48 -9.20 10.50 18.87
C GLU A 48 -7.72 10.40 18.48
N ILE A 49 -7.10 11.53 18.15
CA ILE A 49 -5.69 11.57 17.77
C ILE A 49 -4.86 11.18 18.99
N ARG A 50 -3.93 10.23 18.82
CA ARG A 50 -2.98 9.86 19.86
C ARG A 50 -1.99 11.01 20.07
N ASN A 51 -2.04 11.62 21.24
CA ASN A 51 -0.97 12.49 21.69
C ASN A 51 0.06 11.70 22.49
N ASP A 52 1.33 12.11 22.39
CA ASP A 52 2.40 11.58 23.22
C ASP A 52 3.03 12.70 24.04
N GLN A 53 3.56 12.33 25.19
CA GLN A 53 4.08 13.24 26.18
C GLN A 53 5.59 13.40 26.00
N PHE A 54 6.02 14.60 25.65
CA PHE A 54 7.43 14.92 25.48
C PHE A 54 7.95 15.65 26.72
N ASP A 55 8.77 14.94 27.49
CA ASP A 55 9.48 15.50 28.63
C ASP A 55 10.75 16.21 28.16
N TYR A 56 10.85 17.52 28.42
CA TYR A 56 12.02 18.32 28.12
C TYR A 56 12.40 19.19 29.31
N THR A 57 13.58 18.99 29.86
CA THR A 57 14.13 19.85 30.91
C THR A 57 14.95 20.97 30.26
N LYS A 58 14.54 22.22 30.49
CA LYS A 58 15.30 23.40 30.09
C LYS A 58 16.05 23.96 31.29
N GLU A 59 17.37 24.03 31.19
CA GLU A 59 18.19 24.82 32.10
C GLU A 59 17.95 26.32 31.83
N ASN A 60 17.60 27.08 32.85
CA ASN A 60 17.55 28.53 32.78
C ASN A 60 18.48 29.11 33.84
N GLU A 61 19.29 30.10 33.45
CA GLU A 61 20.09 30.89 34.38
C GLU A 61 19.22 32.02 34.94
N ASN A 62 19.17 32.12 36.26
CA ASN A 62 18.68 33.32 36.93
C ASN A 62 19.71 34.46 36.82
N PRO A 63 19.29 35.72 37.06
CA PRO A 63 20.20 36.85 37.22
C PRO A 63 21.26 36.65 38.31
N ASP A 64 21.02 35.72 39.24
CA ASP A 64 21.86 35.42 40.40
C ASP A 64 22.82 34.22 40.15
N GLU A 65 23.11 33.87 38.89
CA GLU A 65 24.03 32.79 38.44
C GLU A 65 23.66 31.36 38.93
N THR A 66 22.46 31.19 39.48
CA THR A 66 21.93 29.86 39.86
C THR A 66 21.20 29.22 38.69
N ILE A 67 21.54 27.97 38.39
CA ILE A 67 20.88 27.16 37.35
C ILE A 67 19.60 26.57 37.93
N ILE A 68 18.45 26.89 37.33
CA ILE A 68 17.18 26.24 37.63
C ILE A 68 16.79 25.33 36.46
N ASN A 69 16.60 24.05 36.76
CA ASN A 69 15.99 23.09 35.84
C ASN A 69 14.48 23.35 35.81
N LYS A 70 13.97 23.75 34.64
CA LYS A 70 12.54 23.86 34.40
C LYS A 70 12.09 22.68 33.55
N ASP A 71 11.31 21.80 34.15
CA ASP A 71 10.65 20.73 33.41
C ASP A 71 9.50 21.31 32.59
N ILE A 72 9.58 21.12 31.28
CA ILE A 72 8.54 21.46 30.32
C ILE A 72 7.94 20.15 29.85
N ASN A 73 6.62 20.08 29.96
CA ASN A 73 5.86 18.94 29.55
C ASN A 73 4.98 19.33 28.36
N ILE A 74 5.21 18.70 27.20
CA ILE A 74 4.49 19.01 25.96
C ILE A 74 3.63 17.81 25.60
N ASP A 75 2.31 18.00 25.62
CA ASP A 75 1.35 17.06 25.07
C ASP A 75 1.08 17.43 23.60
N ALA A 76 1.55 16.61 22.67
CA ALA A 76 1.45 16.89 21.25
C ALA A 76 1.03 15.64 20.44
N PRO A 77 0.26 15.80 19.36
CA PRO A 77 -0.15 14.70 18.52
C PRO A 77 1.05 14.02 17.88
N LEU A 78 1.14 12.69 18.02
CA LEU A 78 2.19 11.89 17.40
C LEU A 78 1.90 11.74 15.89
N ARG A 79 2.18 12.77 15.10
CA ARG A 79 2.11 12.69 13.64
C ARG A 79 3.36 12.01 13.12
N THR A 80 3.29 10.69 12.98
CA THR A 80 4.40 9.96 12.37
C THR A 80 4.48 10.35 10.89
N ILE A 81 5.68 10.72 10.41
CA ILE A 81 5.94 10.87 8.98
C ILE A 81 6.02 9.44 8.43
N VAL A 82 4.87 8.81 8.19
CA VAL A 82 4.85 7.52 7.51
C VAL A 82 5.38 7.78 6.11
N LEU A 83 6.53 7.20 5.79
CA LEU A 83 6.88 6.99 4.39
C LEU A 83 5.79 6.08 3.84
N ILE A 84 4.84 6.65 3.10
CA ILE A 84 3.82 5.85 2.40
C ILE A 84 4.62 5.02 1.39
N PRO A 85 4.77 3.70 1.60
CA PRO A 85 5.38 2.88 0.57
C PRO A 85 4.50 3.06 -0.67
N HIS A 86 5.07 3.30 -1.83
CA HIS A 86 4.30 3.33 -3.06
C HIS A 86 4.49 2.00 -3.75
N LEU A 87 3.39 1.26 -3.94
CA LEU A 87 3.40 0.09 -4.81
C LEU A 87 3.60 0.58 -6.25
N GLN A 88 4.86 0.69 -6.67
CA GLN A 88 5.21 1.15 -7.99
C GLN A 88 4.94 0.04 -8.98
N ILE A 89 3.69 -0.03 -9.46
CA ILE A 89 3.35 -0.95 -10.52
C ILE A 89 3.82 -0.32 -11.82
N ASN A 90 4.98 -0.77 -12.30
CA ASN A 90 5.47 -0.39 -13.62
C ASN A 90 4.41 -0.67 -14.71
N PRO A 91 4.44 0.06 -15.83
CA PRO A 91 3.67 -0.34 -17.00
C PRO A 91 4.05 -1.77 -17.35
N ASN A 92 3.11 -2.69 -17.15
CA ASN A 92 3.33 -4.11 -17.32
C ASN A 92 2.68 -4.54 -18.64
N TYR A 93 3.48 -5.22 -19.46
CA TYR A 93 3.01 -5.88 -20.66
C TYR A 93 2.56 -7.28 -20.27
N VAL A 94 1.37 -7.68 -20.71
CA VAL A 94 1.01 -9.10 -20.70
C VAL A 94 1.52 -9.67 -22.01
N GLU A 95 2.67 -10.33 -21.95
CA GLU A 95 3.30 -10.98 -23.09
C GLU A 95 2.91 -12.45 -23.12
N PHE A 96 2.35 -12.87 -24.26
CA PHE A 96 2.01 -14.26 -24.51
C PHE A 96 2.94 -14.80 -25.60
N ASP A 97 3.76 -15.78 -25.25
CA ASP A 97 4.46 -16.59 -26.24
C ASP A 97 3.67 -17.90 -26.41
N MET A 98 3.09 -18.08 -27.59
CA MET A 98 2.21 -19.21 -27.89
C MET A 98 2.71 -19.96 -29.12
N GLU A 99 3.11 -21.21 -28.89
CA GLU A 99 3.46 -22.15 -29.94
C GLU A 99 2.35 -23.20 -30.09
N ILE A 100 1.69 -23.24 -31.25
CA ILE A 100 0.62 -24.20 -31.52
C ILE A 100 1.23 -25.45 -32.16
N LYS A 101 1.24 -26.55 -31.42
CA LYS A 101 1.76 -27.86 -31.90
C LYS A 101 0.69 -28.75 -32.52
N GLU A 102 -0.55 -28.67 -32.01
CA GLU A 102 -1.70 -29.43 -32.52
C GLU A 102 -3.00 -28.71 -32.10
N SER A 103 -4.03 -28.73 -32.95
CA SER A 103 -5.36 -28.19 -32.64
C SER A 103 -6.39 -29.27 -33.00
N GLN A 104 -7.12 -29.78 -32.01
CA GLN A 104 -8.26 -30.68 -32.20
C GLN A 104 -9.52 -29.94 -31.77
N SER A 105 -10.51 -29.89 -32.66
CA SER A 105 -11.85 -29.41 -32.34
C SER A 105 -12.73 -30.63 -32.13
N ASP A 106 -13.22 -30.82 -30.90
CA ASP A 106 -14.23 -31.83 -30.62
C ASP A 106 -15.59 -31.32 -31.10
N GLU A 107 -16.02 -31.79 -32.26
CA GLU A 107 -17.40 -31.63 -32.74
C GLU A 107 -18.32 -32.62 -32.00
N ASN A 108 -18.49 -32.45 -30.68
CA ASN A 108 -19.51 -33.15 -29.90
C ASN A 108 -20.01 -32.26 -28.76
N SER A 109 -20.96 -31.37 -29.06
CA SER A 109 -21.96 -30.82 -28.13
C SER A 109 -23.10 -30.16 -28.90
#